data_AF-F0TD95-F1
#
_entry.id   AF-F0TD95-F1
#
_cell.length_a   1.000
_cell.length_b   1.000
_cell.length_c   1.000
_cell.angle_alpha   90.00
_cell.angle_beta   90.00
_cell.angle_gamma   90.00
#
_symmetry.space_group_name_H-M   'P 1'
#
loop_
_entity.id
_entity.type
_entity.pdbx_description
1 polymer ?
#
loop_
_entity_poly.entity_id
_entity_poly.type
_entity_poly.pdbx_seq_one_letter_code
_entity_poly.pdbx_strand_id
1 'polypeptide(L)'
;MIGSHEKATPIDDFTTYVLAVDGKRVISGLENWDTALPIQPGSRTITVAFKRDPLNAQADLQLQAAAGGKYQIQFSTEAYLLGADTYCDFWIIDMATKKPVTGIKISLVEVLYKMNSQR
;
A
#
# COMPACT_ATOMS: atom_id res chain seq x y z
N MET A 1 -4.81 -10.87 -4.19
CA MET A 1 -3.98 -9.65 -4.27
C MET A 1 -2.81 -9.82 -3.33
N ILE A 2 -1.62 -9.35 -3.71
CA ILE A 2 -0.43 -9.33 -2.85
C ILE A 2 0.11 -7.89 -2.75
N GLY A 3 0.82 -7.58 -1.68
CA GLY A 3 1.60 -6.37 -1.50
C GLY A 3 2.89 -6.36 -2.34
N SER A 4 3.72 -5.35 -2.15
CA SER A 4 5.07 -5.30 -2.74
C SER A 4 6.09 -4.79 -1.74
N HIS A 5 7.33 -5.22 -1.97
CA HIS A 5 8.47 -4.94 -1.11
C HIS A 5 9.64 -4.51 -1.98
N GLU A 6 10.28 -3.40 -1.58
CA GLU A 6 11.54 -2.97 -2.17
C GLU A 6 12.60 -2.89 -1.07
N LYS A 7 13.73 -3.56 -1.31
CA LYS A 7 14.86 -3.58 -0.41
C LYS A 7 15.72 -2.34 -0.62
N ALA A 8 15.78 -1.45 0.37
CA ALA A 8 16.62 -0.27 0.32
C ALA A 8 17.75 -0.37 1.33
N THR A 9 18.94 -0.72 0.86
CA THR A 9 20.16 -0.56 1.68
C THR A 9 20.46 0.94 1.85
N PRO A 10 20.72 1.47 3.07
CA PRO A 10 21.13 0.74 4.27
C PRO A 10 20.17 0.81 5.49
N ILE A 11 18.95 1.38 5.39
CA ILE A 11 18.13 1.76 6.56
C ILE A 11 16.63 1.47 6.33
N ASP A 12 16.25 0.21 6.51
CA ASP A 12 14.89 -0.36 6.52
C ASP A 12 14.23 -0.67 5.15
N ASP A 13 13.51 -1.79 5.12
CA ASP A 13 12.75 -2.26 3.97
C ASP A 13 11.46 -1.46 3.79
N PHE A 14 11.15 -1.10 2.55
CA PHE A 14 9.86 -0.51 2.19
C PHE A 14 8.82 -1.64 2.05
N THR A 15 7.75 -1.58 2.85
CA THR A 15 6.66 -2.55 2.72
C THR A 15 5.36 -1.86 2.37
N THR A 16 4.74 -2.27 1.26
CA THR A 16 3.35 -1.93 0.96
C THR A 16 2.45 -3.14 1.04
N TYR A 17 1.29 -2.96 1.66
CA TYR A 17 0.38 -4.05 1.97
C TYR A 17 -1.07 -3.61 1.89
N VAL A 18 -1.97 -4.59 1.79
CA VAL A 18 -3.41 -4.36 1.87
C VAL A 18 -3.80 -4.17 3.33
N LEU A 19 -4.26 -2.98 3.70
CA LEU A 19 -4.75 -2.69 5.04
C LEU A 19 -6.22 -3.08 5.20
N ALA A 20 -7.06 -2.79 4.19
CA ALA A 20 -8.48 -3.12 4.21
C ALA A 20 -9.03 -3.38 2.81
N VAL A 21 -10.11 -4.15 2.74
CA VAL A 21 -10.92 -4.34 1.54
C VAL A 21 -12.36 -3.97 1.87
N ASP A 22 -12.94 -3.06 1.09
CA ASP A 22 -14.28 -2.52 1.28
C ASP A 22 -14.51 -2.03 2.73
N GLY A 23 -13.50 -1.35 3.29
CA GLY A 23 -13.49 -0.81 4.66
C GLY A 23 -13.26 -1.85 5.77
N LYS A 24 -13.15 -3.14 5.44
CA LYS A 24 -12.88 -4.21 6.42
C LYS A 24 -11.38 -4.48 6.52
N ARG A 25 -10.83 -4.31 7.72
CA ARG A 25 -9.39 -4.48 7.98
C ARG A 25 -8.95 -5.93 7.74
N VAL A 26 -7.83 -6.09 7.07
CA VAL A 26 -7.16 -7.38 6.87
C VAL A 26 -6.25 -7.63 8.06
N ILE A 27 -6.59 -8.65 8.85
CA ILE A 27 -5.97 -8.92 10.17
C ILE A 27 -4.44 -9.08 10.06
N SER A 28 -3.95 -9.70 8.98
CA SER A 28 -2.53 -9.98 8.79
C SER A 28 -1.88 -9.14 7.68
N GLY A 29 -2.40 -7.96 7.38
CA GLY A 29 -1.98 -7.18 6.19
C GLY A 29 -0.46 -7.00 6.07
N LEU A 30 0.17 -6.41 7.10
CA LEU A 30 1.61 -6.14 7.10
C LEU A 30 2.45 -7.42 7.26
N GLU A 31 2.07 -8.33 8.17
CA GLU A 31 2.83 -9.54 8.47
C GLU A 31 2.82 -10.56 7.31
N ASN A 32 1.73 -10.57 6.53
CA ASN A 32 1.55 -11.46 5.39
C ASN A 32 1.37 -10.65 4.10
N TRP A 33 2.17 -9.59 3.94
CA TRP A 33 2.09 -8.69 2.79
C TRP A 33 2.28 -9.42 1.46
N ASP A 34 3.04 -10.51 1.43
CA ASP A 34 3.33 -11.33 0.25
C ASP A 34 2.30 -12.45 0.01
N THR A 35 1.41 -12.69 0.97
CA THR A 35 0.40 -13.75 0.88
C THR A 35 -0.81 -13.27 0.09
N ALA A 36 -1.27 -14.10 -0.85
CA ALA A 36 -2.39 -13.76 -1.70
C ALA A 36 -3.70 -13.64 -0.92
N LEU A 37 -4.19 -12.41 -0.76
CA LEU A 37 -5.51 -12.11 -0.22
C LEU A 37 -6.59 -12.43 -1.26
N PRO A 38 -7.56 -13.32 -0.96
CA PRO A 38 -8.71 -13.52 -1.83
C PRO A 38 -9.58 -12.26 -1.84
N ILE A 39 -9.91 -11.79 -3.05
CA ILE A 39 -10.85 -10.68 -3.25
C ILE A 39 -11.99 -11.14 -4.14
N GLN A 40 -13.20 -10.66 -3.83
CA GLN A 40 -14.38 -10.98 -4.62
C GLN A 40 -14.38 -10.17 -5.93
N PRO A 41 -14.88 -10.72 -7.05
CA PRO A 41 -15.04 -9.97 -8.29
C PRO A 41 -15.95 -8.75 -8.11
N GLY A 42 -15.83 -7.77 -9.01
CA GLY A 42 -16.60 -6.53 -8.99
C GLY A 42 -15.79 -5.31 -8.55
N SER A 43 -16.49 -4.20 -8.35
CA SER A 43 -15.90 -2.96 -7.84
C SER A 43 -15.52 -3.13 -6.37
N ARG A 44 -14.26 -2.84 -6.04
CA ARG A 44 -13.68 -2.97 -4.70
C ARG A 44 -12.91 -1.71 -4.35
N THR A 45 -13.06 -1.28 -3.09
CA THR A 45 -12.16 -0.29 -2.50
C THR A 45 -11.06 -1.03 -1.76
N ILE A 46 -9.82 -0.81 -2.18
CA ILE A 46 -8.63 -1.40 -1.56
C ILE A 46 -7.89 -0.29 -0.83
N THR A 47 -7.92 -0.33 0.50
CA THR A 47 -7.08 0.55 1.30
C THR A 47 -5.70 -0.06 1.38
N VAL A 48 -4.72 0.62 0.81
CA VAL A 48 -3.31 0.24 0.83
C VAL A 48 -2.57 1.06 1.86
N ALA A 49 -1.53 0.47 2.45
CA ALA A 49 -0.66 1.15 3.38
C ALA A 49 0.80 0.92 3.01
N PHE A 50 1.59 1.96 3.23
CA PHE A 50 3.06 1.96 3.17
C PHE A 50 3.61 2.07 4.58
N LYS A 51 4.65 1.29 4.87
CA LYS A 51 5.39 1.34 6.12
C LYS A 51 6.90 1.34 5.85
N ARG A 52 7.59 2.31 6.46
CA ARG A 52 9.04 2.35 6.68
C ARG A 52 9.26 3.09 7.99
N ASP A 53 9.51 2.38 9.09
CA ASP A 53 9.49 3.03 10.41
C ASP A 53 10.41 4.27 10.49
N PRO A 54 9.94 5.43 10.99
CA PRO A 54 8.62 5.73 11.58
C PRO A 54 7.59 6.30 10.58
N LEU A 55 7.86 6.22 9.29
CA LEU A 55 7.07 6.75 8.18
C LEU A 55 5.93 5.82 7.79
N ASN A 56 4.75 6.39 7.57
CA ASN A 56 3.57 5.67 7.10
C ASN A 56 2.73 6.52 6.15
N ALA A 57 2.06 5.88 5.20
CA ALA A 57 1.12 6.51 4.28
C ALA A 57 0.00 5.52 3.92
N GLN A 58 -1.18 6.01 3.57
CA GLN A 58 -2.33 5.17 3.23
C GLN A 58 -3.17 5.81 2.13
N ALA A 59 -3.76 4.99 1.27
CA ALA A 59 -4.65 5.47 0.21
C ALA A 59 -5.72 4.44 -0.14
N ASP A 60 -6.87 4.94 -0.60
CA ASP A 60 -7.95 4.11 -1.15
C ASP A 60 -7.84 4.04 -2.68
N LEU A 61 -7.64 2.82 -3.18
CA LEU A 61 -7.61 2.50 -4.61
C LEU A 61 -8.93 1.86 -5.03
N GLN A 62 -9.51 2.34 -6.13
CA GLN A 62 -10.71 1.75 -6.73
C GLN A 62 -10.29 0.70 -7.76
N LEU A 63 -10.56 -0.57 -7.46
CA LEU A 63 -10.23 -1.71 -8.31
C LEU A 63 -11.50 -2.33 -8.89
N GLN A 64 -11.51 -2.55 -10.21
CA GLN A 64 -12.50 -3.43 -10.85
C GLN A 64 -11.91 -4.85 -10.94
N ALA A 65 -12.20 -5.70 -9.96
CA ALA A 65 -11.65 -7.05 -9.88
C ALA A 65 -12.38 -8.02 -10.82
N ALA A 66 -11.63 -8.73 -11.65
CA ALA A 66 -12.11 -9.82 -12.48
C ALA A 66 -12.12 -11.14 -11.70
N ALA A 67 -13.01 -12.06 -12.10
CA ALA A 67 -13.00 -13.43 -11.57
C ALA A 67 -11.67 -14.12 -11.87
N GLY A 68 -11.03 -14.68 -10.84
CA GLY A 68 -9.70 -15.29 -10.96
C GLY A 68 -8.56 -14.31 -11.20
N GLY A 69 -8.81 -13.00 -11.15
CA GLY A 69 -7.79 -11.97 -11.35
C GLY A 69 -6.69 -12.02 -10.28
N LYS A 70 -5.45 -11.80 -10.71
CA LYS A 70 -4.27 -11.73 -9.83
C LYS A 70 -3.70 -10.32 -9.88
N TYR A 71 -3.60 -9.69 -8.71
CA TYR A 71 -3.25 -8.28 -8.59
C TYR A 71 -2.13 -8.06 -7.61
N GLN A 72 -1.31 -7.05 -7.86
CA GLN A 72 -0.21 -6.65 -6.98
C GLN A 72 -0.25 -5.14 -6.76
N ILE A 73 -0.07 -4.72 -5.51
CA ILE A 73 0.13 -3.29 -5.17
C ILE A 73 1.52 -2.89 -5.64
N GLN A 74 1.60 -1.73 -6.28
CA GLN A 74 2.84 -1.07 -6.63
C GLN A 74 2.89 0.27 -5.91
N PHE A 75 4.11 0.76 -5.69
CA PHE A 75 4.32 2.07 -5.13
C PHE A 75 5.54 2.75 -5.72
N SER A 76 5.59 4.06 -5.55
CA SER A 76 6.79 4.89 -5.74
C SER A 76 6.83 5.88 -4.59
N THR A 77 8.00 6.18 -4.06
CA THR A 77 8.12 7.13 -2.96
C THR A 77 9.42 7.88 -3.03
N GLU A 78 9.35 9.17 -2.70
CA GLU A 78 10.51 10.02 -2.44
C GLU A 78 10.79 10.13 -0.93
N ALA A 79 10.18 9.27 -0.11
CA ALA A 79 10.24 9.33 1.34
C ALA A 79 11.66 9.22 1.89
N TYR A 80 12.12 10.33 2.47
CA TYR A 80 13.35 10.47 3.25
C TYR A 80 13.03 10.94 4.67
N LEU A 81 13.73 10.36 5.67
CA LEU A 81 13.52 10.65 7.09
C LEU A 81 13.69 12.14 7.48
N LEU A 82 14.39 12.93 6.68
CA LEU A 82 14.71 14.34 6.94
C LEU A 82 14.25 15.29 5.81
N GLY A 83 13.40 14.81 4.89
CA GLY A 83 12.84 15.63 3.81
C GLY A 83 11.57 16.38 4.23
N ALA A 84 11.38 17.60 3.71
CA ALA A 84 10.08 18.27 3.76
C ALA A 84 9.08 17.53 2.86
N ASP A 85 7.84 17.39 3.30
CA ASP A 85 6.67 16.87 2.57
C ASP A 85 6.96 15.69 1.63
N THR A 86 7.11 14.50 2.20
CA THR A 86 7.32 13.29 1.42
C THR A 86 6.00 12.63 1.04
N TYR A 87 5.96 12.02 -0.15
CA TYR A 87 4.76 11.38 -0.70
C TYR A 87 5.02 9.91 -1.03
N CYS A 88 3.95 9.13 -1.03
CA CYS A 88 3.92 7.79 -1.58
C CYS A 88 2.78 7.69 -2.59
N ASP A 89 3.15 7.34 -3.81
CA ASP A 89 2.25 7.03 -4.91
C ASP A 89 1.89 5.55 -4.85
N PHE A 90 0.62 5.24 -5.02
CA PHE A 90 0.11 3.88 -5.04
C PHE A 90 -0.70 3.60 -6.29
N TRP A 91 -0.52 2.40 -6.84
CA TRP A 91 -1.41 1.85 -7.87
C TRP A 91 -1.46 0.32 -7.79
N ILE A 92 -2.41 -0.30 -8.47
CA ILE A 92 -2.48 -1.75 -8.59
C ILE A 92 -2.24 -2.13 -10.05
N ILE A 93 -1.45 -3.19 -10.25
CA ILE A 93 -1.29 -3.84 -11.55
C ILE A 93 -2.02 -5.18 -11.59
N ASP A 94 -2.47 -5.56 -12.78
CA ASP A 94 -2.83 -6.94 -13.09
C ASP A 94 -1.55 -7.73 -13.36
N MET A 95 -1.37 -8.87 -12.69
CA MET A 95 -0.14 -9.64 -12.78
C MET A 95 0.01 -10.44 -14.07
N ALA A 96 -1.08 -10.72 -14.79
CA ALA A 96 -1.03 -11.41 -16.07
C ALA A 96 -0.61 -10.45 -17.20
N THR A 97 -1.14 -9.23 -17.18
CA THR A 97 -0.86 -8.23 -18.23
C THR A 97 0.28 -7.28 -17.89
N LYS A 98 0.65 -7.19 -16.60
CA LYS A 98 1.60 -6.21 -16.04
C LYS A 98 1.20 -4.76 -16.27
N LYS A 99 -0.08 -4.50 -16.53
CA LYS A 99 -0.62 -3.15 -16.75
C LYS A 99 -1.28 -2.60 -15.48
N PRO A 100 -1.22 -1.28 -15.25
CA PRO A 100 -2.00 -0.64 -14.19
C PRO A 100 -3.49 -0.82 -14.45
N VAL A 101 -4.23 -1.20 -13.41
CA VAL A 101 -5.69 -1.39 -13.43
C VAL A 101 -6.42 -0.41 -12.51
N THR A 102 -5.67 0.52 -11.91
CA THR A 102 -6.20 1.66 -11.14
C THR A 102 -5.49 2.94 -11.59
N GLY A 103 -6.09 4.08 -11.27
CA GLY A 103 -5.34 5.35 -11.25
C GLY A 103 -4.29 5.34 -10.13
N ILE A 104 -3.34 6.28 -10.21
CA ILE A 104 -2.37 6.54 -9.16
C ILE A 104 -3.04 7.38 -8.06
N LYS A 105 -2.82 7.00 -6.81
CA LYS A 105 -3.20 7.80 -5.63
C LYS A 105 -1.96 8.23 -4.87
N ILE A 106 -1.90 9.52 -4.57
CA ILE A 106 -0.82 10.15 -3.82
C ILE A 106 -1.27 10.28 -2.37
N SER A 107 -0.45 9.84 -1.43
CA SER A 107 -0.63 10.09 0.00
C SER A 107 0.57 10.82 0.57
N LEU A 108 0.32 11.76 1.48
CA LEU A 108 1.35 12.30 2.35
C LEU A 108 1.89 11.19 3.24
N VAL A 109 3.19 11.25 3.50
CA VAL A 109 3.89 10.35 4.41
C VAL A 109 4.01 11.05 5.76
N GLU A 110 3.51 10.40 6.81
CA GLU A 110 3.49 10.92 8.17
C GLU A 110 4.48 10.20 9.08
N VAL A 111 5.05 10.94 10.03
CA VAL A 111 5.93 10.41 11.10
C VAL A 111 5.09 10.02 12.30
N LEU A 112 5.08 8.73 12.66
CA LEU A 112 4.27 8.16 13.76
C LEU A 112 4.51 8.80 15.16
N TYR A 113 5.66 9.43 15.41
CA TYR A 113 5.95 10.06 16.70
C TYR A 113 5.13 11.33 17.02
N LYS A 114 4.41 11.91 16.04
CA LYS A 114 3.61 13.12 16.29
C LYS A 114 2.28 12.88 17.02
N MET A 115 1.88 11.63 17.29
CA MET A 115 0.59 11.34 17.95
C MET A 115 0.61 11.31 19.49
N ASN A 116 1.77 11.44 20.17
CA ASN A 116 1.85 11.34 21.63
C ASN A 116 2.20 12.65 22.39
N SER A 117 2.14 13.82 21.74
CA SER A 117 2.32 15.11 22.44
C SER A 117 1.01 15.91 22.51
N GLN A 118 0.02 15.33 23.19
CA GLN A 118 -1.12 16.05 23.77
C GLN A 118 -1.60 15.25 25.01
N ARG A 119 -0.87 15.34 26.11
CA ARG A 119 -1.38 15.21 27.47
C ARG A 119 -0.57 16.07 28.42
#